data_AF-T1AGV6-F1
#
_entry.id   AF-T1AGV6-F1
#
_cell.length_a   1.000
_cell.length_b   1.000
_cell.length_c   1.000
_cell.angle_alpha   90.00
_cell.angle_beta   90.00
_cell.angle_gamma   90.00
#
_symmetry.space_group_name_H-M   'P 1'
#
loop_
_entity.id
_entity.type
_entity.pdbx_description
1 polymer ?
#
loop_
_entity_poly.entity_id
_entity_poly.type
_entity_poly.pdbx_seq_one_letter_code
_entity_poly.pdbx_strand_id
1 'polypeptide(L)' 'KSTGQAEEVMTVLYASRELKQAHPARELDEQQLYDYVLDWKKSWNSDEKKQTLASTIRHLVLLGWMRVQISESLSEAA' A
#
# COMPACT_ATOMS: atom_id res chain seq x y z
N LYS A 1 -11.22 6.96 16.33
CA LYS A 1 -10.83 5.77 15.53
C LYS A 1 -10.55 6.09 14.05
N SER A 2 -11.25 7.06 13.43
CA SER A 2 -11.12 7.37 12.00
C SER A 2 -9.82 8.06 11.56
N THR A 3 -9.08 8.71 12.47
CA THR A 3 -7.85 9.45 12.11
C THR A 3 -6.72 8.53 11.65
N GLY A 4 -6.52 7.39 12.32
CA GLY A 4 -5.45 6.45 11.95
C GLY A 4 -5.72 5.78 10.59
N GLN A 5 -6.98 5.44 10.30
CA GLN A 5 -7.36 4.91 8.98
C GLN A 5 -7.21 5.97 7.88
N ALA A 6 -7.56 7.22 8.17
CA ALA A 6 -7.36 8.32 7.23
C ALA A 6 -5.87 8.55 6.93
N GLU A 7 -5.00 8.52 7.95
CA GLU A 7 -3.54 8.60 7.77
C GLU A 7 -3.04 7.45 6.88
N GLU A 8 -3.53 6.23 7.12
CA GLU A 8 -3.12 5.05 6.35
C GLU A 8 -3.49 5.16 4.88
N VAL A 9 -4.75 5.50 4.59
CA VAL A 9 -5.22 5.71 3.22
C VAL A 9 -4.44 6.83 2.53
N MET A 10 -4.22 7.96 3.20
CA MET A 10 -3.46 9.08 2.62
C MET A 10 -2.01 8.68 2.33
N THR A 11 -1.38 7.93 3.23
CA THR A 11 0.01 7.45 3.09
C THR A 11 0.12 6.52 1.88
N VAL A 12 -0.78 5.55 1.75
CA VAL A 12 -0.79 4.59 0.64
C VAL A 12 -1.04 5.28 -0.70
N LEU A 13 -2.00 6.22 -0.76
CA LEU A 13 -2.27 7.00 -1.97
C LEU A 13 -1.08 7.87 -2.38
N TYR A 14 -0.41 8.49 -1.40
CA TYR A 14 0.78 9.28 -1.64
C TYR A 14 1.92 8.40 -2.19
N ALA A 15 2.21 7.29 -1.53
CA ALA A 15 3.25 6.34 -1.93
C ALA A 15 3.02 5.79 -3.35
N SER A 16 1.77 5.43 -3.71
CA SER A 16 1.42 4.97 -5.05
C SER A 16 1.72 6.03 -6.13
N ARG A 17 1.47 7.30 -5.82
CA ARG A 17 1.75 8.41 -6.74
C ARG A 17 3.24 8.67 -6.87
N GLU A 18 3.98 8.67 -5.75
CA GLU A 18 5.42 8.88 -5.74
C GLU A 18 6.14 7.80 -6.56
N LEU A 19 5.82 6.53 -6.35
CA LEU A 19 6.41 5.41 -7.11
C LEU A 19 6.14 5.51 -8.61
N LYS A 20 4.94 5.95 -9.01
CA LYS A 20 4.61 6.16 -10.42
C LYS A 20 5.31 7.37 -11.02
N GLN A 21 5.53 8.43 -10.24
CA GLN A 21 6.30 9.58 -10.71
C GLN A 21 7.78 9.23 -10.88
N ALA A 22 8.34 8.44 -9.96
CA ALA A 22 9.72 7.96 -10.05
C ALA A 22 9.90 6.95 -11.21
N HIS A 23 8.88 6.13 -11.48
CA HIS A 23 8.95 5.05 -12.47
C HIS A 23 7.70 5.00 -13.38
N PRO A 24 7.51 5.99 -14.28
CA PRO A 24 6.27 6.14 -15.05
C PRO A 24 5.98 4.99 -16.03
N ALA A 25 7.01 4.26 -16.47
CA ALA A 25 6.88 3.13 -17.39
C ALA A 25 6.80 1.76 -16.68
N ARG A 26 6.94 1.72 -15.34
CA ARG A 26 6.94 0.48 -14.57
C ARG A 26 5.53 0.17 -14.11
N GLU A 27 5.11 -1.07 -14.34
CA GLU A 27 3.91 -1.58 -13.68
C GLU A 27 4.20 -1.78 -12.19
N LEU A 28 3.45 -1.06 -11.36
CA LEU A 28 3.53 -1.15 -9.91
C LEU A 28 2.54 -2.22 -9.43
N ASP A 29 3.02 -3.16 -8.61
CA ASP A 29 2.19 -4.15 -7.93
C ASP A 29 1.98 -3.81 -6.44
N GLU A 30 1.03 -4.49 -5.80
CA GLU A 30 0.69 -4.27 -4.40
C GLU A 30 1.85 -4.55 -3.44
N GLN A 31 2.69 -5.54 -3.75
CA GLN A 31 3.84 -5.92 -2.92
C GLN A 31 4.89 -4.80 -2.91
N GLN A 32 5.21 -4.25 -4.08
CA GLN A 32 6.16 -3.15 -4.21
C GLN A 32 5.69 -1.91 -3.45
N LEU A 33 4.38 -1.62 -3.50
CA LEU A 33 3.80 -0.51 -2.74
C LEU A 33 3.87 -0.77 -1.23
N TYR A 34 3.53 -1.98 -0.80
CA TYR A 34 3.60 -2.40 0.60
C TYR A 34 5.02 -2.30 1.16
N ASP A 35 6.00 -2.87 0.45
CA ASP A 35 7.41 -2.86 0.85
C ASP A 35 7.95 -1.43 0.92
N TYR A 36 7.60 -0.58 -0.04
CA TYR A 36 7.98 0.83 -0.05
C TYR A 36 7.40 1.58 1.17
N VAL A 37 6.12 1.35 1.51
CA VAL A 37 5.51 2.00 2.68
C VAL A 37 6.18 1.53 3.98
N LEU A 38 6.53 0.24 4.10
CA LEU A 38 7.22 -0.27 5.30
C LEU A 38 8.65 0.25 5.44
N ASP A 39 9.38 0.40 4.33
CA ASP A 39 10.72 0.99 4.35
C ASP A 39 10.67 2.46 4.77
N TRP A 40 9.67 3.19 4.28
CA TRP A 40 9.45 4.59 4.65
C TRP A 40 8.98 4.77 6.10
N LYS A 41 7.94 4.05 6.50
CA LYS A 41 7.32 4.09 7.83
C LYS A 41 7.76 2.89 8.66
N LYS A 42 9.03 2.87 9.06
CA LYS A 42 9.60 1.78 9.88
C LYS A 42 8.84 1.47 11.17
N SER A 43 8.10 2.43 11.72
CA SER A 43 7.23 2.23 12.89
C SER A 43 6.00 1.37 12.61
N TRP A 44 5.66 1.09 11.35
CA TRP A 44 4.54 0.24 10.94
C TRP A 44 4.94 -1.23 10.74
N ASN A 45 6.15 -1.60 11.15
CA ASN A 45 6.71 -2.94 10.99
C ASN A 45 6.16 -3.96 12.03
N SER A 46 5.15 -3.60 12.82
CA SER A 46 4.44 -4.55 13.69
C SER A 46 3.47 -5.41 12.88
N ASP A 47 3.26 -6.67 13.31
CA ASP A 47 2.44 -7.62 12.55
C ASP A 47 1.00 -7.14 12.34
N GLU A 48 0.40 -6.51 13.35
CA GLU A 48 -0.94 -5.89 13.25
C GLU A 48 -0.98 -4.78 12.19
N LYS A 49 0.06 -3.93 12.13
CA LYS A 49 0.11 -2.84 11.15
C LYS A 49 0.39 -3.33 9.75
N LYS A 50 1.22 -4.35 9.60
CA LYS A 50 1.45 -5.03 8.32
C LYS A 50 0.16 -5.58 7.73
N GLN A 51 -0.62 -6.31 8.52
CA GLN A 51 -1.91 -6.85 8.08
C GLN A 51 -2.90 -5.74 7.71
N THR A 52 -3.01 -4.71 8.55
CA THR A 52 -3.91 -3.58 8.27
C THR A 52 -3.50 -2.87 6.98
N LEU A 53 -2.20 -2.62 6.79
CA LEU A 53 -1.65 -1.98 5.59
C LEU A 53 -1.91 -2.81 4.33
N ALA A 54 -1.66 -4.11 4.38
CA ALA A 54 -1.92 -5.03 3.27
C ALA A 54 -3.41 -5.01 2.89
N SER A 55 -4.29 -5.08 3.88
CA SER A 55 -5.74 -4.97 3.69
C SER A 55 -6.16 -3.63 3.09
N THR A 56 -5.61 -2.52 3.59
CA THR A 56 -5.89 -1.16 3.07
C THR A 56 -5.46 -1.03 1.61
N ILE A 57 -4.26 -1.50 1.26
CA ILE A 57 -3.75 -1.49 -0.12
C ILE A 57 -4.70 -2.28 -1.03
N ARG A 58 -5.02 -3.53 -0.67
CA ARG A 58 -5.91 -4.39 -1.45
C ARG A 58 -7.29 -3.75 -1.65
N HIS A 59 -7.88 -3.21 -0.59
CA HIS A 59 -9.17 -2.53 -0.70
C HIS A 59 -9.13 -1.33 -1.65
N LEU A 60 -8.08 -0.50 -1.58
CA LEU A 60 -7.94 0.66 -2.46
C LEU A 60 -7.73 0.27 -3.93
N VAL A 61 -7.04 -0.84 -4.19
CA VAL A 61 -6.89 -1.41 -5.55
C VAL A 61 -8.23 -1.93 -6.07
N LEU A 62 -8.94 -2.73 -5.27
CA LEU A 62 -10.24 -3.29 -5.65
C LEU A 62 -11.31 -2.21 -5.88
N LEU A 63 -11.26 -1.11 -5.11
CA LEU A 63 -12.14 0.04 -5.30
C LEU A 63 -11.76 0.90 -6.53
N GLY A 64 -10.63 0.62 -7.18
CA GLY A 64 -10.13 1.38 -8.33
C GLY A 64 -9.56 2.76 -7.99
N TRP A 65 -9.26 3.01 -6.72
CA TRP A 65 -8.69 4.29 -6.26
C TRP A 65 -7.22 4.43 -6.63
N MET A 66 -6.56 3.31 -6.96
CA MET A 66 -5.18 3.26 -7.41
C MET A 66 -5.04 2.28 -8.57
N ARG A 67 -4.24 2.66 -9.58
CA ARG A 67 -3.85 1.75 -10.67
C ARG A 67 -2.61 0.95 -10.27
N VAL A 68 -2.77 -0.07 -9.46
CA VAL A 68 -1.71 -0.97 -9.00
C VAL A 68 -2.16 -2.40 -9.31
N GLN A 69 -1.25 -3.24 -9.79
CA GLN A 69 -1.56 -4.63 -10.11
C GLN A 69 -1.71 -5.43 -8.82
N ILE A 70 -2.74 -6.27 -8.75
CA ILE A 70 -2.95 -7.18 -7.62
C ILE A 70 -1.78 -8.17 -7.57
N SER A 71 -1.16 -8.34 -6.40
CA SER A 71 -0.12 -9.34 -6.23
C SER A 71 -0.65 -10.58 -5.52
N GLU A 72 -0.27 -11.77 -6.00
CA GLU A 72 -0.59 -13.03 -5.33
C GLU A 72 0.12 -13.13 -3.97
N SER A 73 1.33 -12.59 -3.87
CA SER A 73 2.15 -12.61 -2.65
C SER A 73 1.55 -11.83 -1.47
N LEU A 74 0.88 -10.70 -1.74
CA LEU A 74 0.21 -9.93 -0.69
C LEU A 74 -1.15 -10.54 -0.34
N SER A 75 -1.71 -11.37 -1.23
CA SER A 75 -3.00 -12.02 -1.05
C SER A 75 -2.98 -13.13 0.01
N GLU A 76 -1.82 -13.77 0.22
CA GLU A 76 -1.65 -14.82 1.24
C GLU A 76 -1.39 -14.26 2.66
N ALA A 77 -1.07 -12.98 2.77
CA ALA A 77 -0.72 -12.31 4.04
C ALA A 77 -1.93 -11.66 4.76
N ALA A 78 -3.11 -11.70 4.15
CA ALA A 78 -4.33 -11.01 4.61
C ALA A 78 -5.29 -11.93 5.38
#